data_AF-A0A7X9G6R2-F1
#
_entry.id   AF-A0A7X9G6R2-F1
#
_cell.length_a   1.000
_cell.length_b   1.000
_cell.length_c   1.000
_cell.angle_alpha   90.00
_cell.angle_beta   90.00
_cell.angle_gamma   90.00
#
_symmetry.space_group_name_H-M   'P 1'
#
loop_
_entity.id
_entity.type
_entity.pdbx_description
1 polymer ?
#
loop_
_entity_poly.entity_id
_entity_poly.type
_entity_poly.pdbx_seq_one_letter_code
_entity_poly.pdbx_strand_id
1 'polypeptide(L)'
;MNDSSILDQLIKSLRALSDLNPDLSYEQRAKIMRLARSLEPSAFDAALPEFEKLLAQYLGSPVKFYGRATLQEYFQELEYNRKLLQEAGEIQALPEDKKEANSSVSAALVPYSEQQLSILDRCKLLNRAQIAQTLTRAADAYRRRLEVVDTVVELALRVLWTLSAAKTEKWILAYLKENEGELDPEIIREILRVTMPSRRLSREFLSWVEVWAADSSLQEYWPALTSYADRILCQQALCAWSTREKQRNAVLAHLHLLVREEKLDEESLTRWLSNALESLGEAVQRFMMLEFSAIKEGREWQQGALFLELKRICALYAPVLMVADHILRQPDGAARLAMAFLGMVGKGLAQWEEKISELAEKIILRSFLHGLKIGRSPVETIEKLTFGDRASFNFACSQLDLVSQRFDSMQQRDRIVKFLGTFYASYRRPHLLAVEVAKRYRNLMRLLHEDYISNILSKEQLAEIRSTGLLHEISGMAAAARFFLDRRRAMHTSLEELLASELEFVHEARMRRLKVIREELNARETGNSRTPSHNKQSKTQ
;
A
#
# COMPACT_ATOMS: atom_id res chain seq x y z
N MET A 1 18.15 -32.10 33.89
CA MET A 1 17.20 -31.28 34.68
C MET A 1 15.81 -31.81 34.34
N ASN A 2 15.00 -32.21 35.32
CA ASN A 2 13.69 -32.82 35.06
C ASN A 2 12.74 -31.82 34.38
N ASP A 3 12.08 -32.25 33.30
CA ASP A 3 11.08 -31.45 32.58
C ASP A 3 9.96 -30.94 33.49
N SER A 4 9.61 -31.71 34.52
CA SER A 4 8.67 -31.30 35.58
C SER A 4 9.12 -30.03 36.32
N SER A 5 10.41 -29.88 36.65
CA SER A 5 10.92 -28.69 37.35
C SER A 5 10.96 -27.46 36.44
N ILE A 6 11.19 -27.65 35.13
CA ILE A 6 11.18 -26.59 34.13
C ILE A 6 9.75 -26.12 33.86
N LEU A 7 8.80 -27.06 33.78
CA LEU A 7 7.36 -26.79 33.63
C LEU A 7 6.82 -25.98 34.82
N ASP A 8 7.17 -26.37 36.06
CA ASP A 8 6.75 -25.63 37.26
C ASP A 8 7.27 -24.19 37.26
N GLN A 9 8.50 -23.97 36.81
CA GLN A 9 9.08 -22.63 36.68
C GLN A 9 8.38 -21.80 35.59
N LEU A 10 8.00 -22.43 34.47
CA LEU A 10 7.24 -21.78 33.41
C LEU A 10 5.85 -21.37 33.90
N ILE A 11 5.12 -22.29 34.53
CA ILE A 11 3.78 -22.04 35.10
C ILE A 11 3.83 -20.92 36.14
N LYS A 12 4.83 -20.94 37.04
CA LYS A 12 5.03 -19.86 38.01
C LYS A 12 5.29 -18.51 37.34
N SER A 13 6.04 -18.51 36.24
CA SER A 13 6.32 -17.30 35.48
C SER A 13 5.07 -16.77 34.76
N LEU A 14 4.24 -17.65 34.18
CA LEU A 14 2.95 -17.28 33.59
C LEU A 14 1.99 -16.72 34.63
N ARG A 15 1.92 -17.31 35.83
CA ARG A 15 1.10 -16.78 36.94
C ARG A 15 1.53 -15.39 37.37
N ALA A 16 2.83 -15.10 37.37
CA ALA A 16 3.34 -13.76 37.69
C ALA A 16 2.87 -12.69 36.68
N LEU A 17 2.49 -13.06 35.46
CA LEU A 17 1.93 -12.14 34.47
C LEU A 17 0.52 -11.64 34.83
N SER A 18 -0.16 -12.30 35.77
CA SER A 18 -1.51 -11.93 36.23
C SER A 18 -1.56 -10.55 36.90
N ASP A 19 -0.42 -9.94 37.24
CA ASP A 19 -0.37 -8.55 37.71
C ASP A 19 -0.66 -7.53 36.59
N LEU A 20 -0.74 -7.98 35.32
CA LEU A 20 -1.00 -7.21 34.10
C LEU A 20 0.03 -6.12 33.76
N ASN A 21 0.85 -5.68 34.72
CA ASN A 21 1.99 -4.80 34.55
C ASN A 21 3.20 -5.27 35.39
N PRO A 22 3.68 -6.50 35.20
CA PRO A 22 4.83 -6.99 35.94
C PRO A 22 6.10 -6.26 35.46
N ASP A 23 6.93 -5.80 36.39
CA ASP A 23 8.25 -5.22 36.12
C ASP A 23 9.25 -6.30 35.65
N LEU A 24 9.06 -6.76 34.41
CA LEU A 24 9.88 -7.80 33.80
C LEU A 24 11.04 -7.20 33.01
N SER A 25 12.27 -7.54 33.41
CA SER A 25 13.47 -7.22 32.64
C SER A 25 13.53 -8.01 31.32
N TYR A 26 14.31 -7.51 30.36
CA TYR A 26 14.57 -8.20 29.10
C TYR A 26 15.09 -9.65 29.32
N GLU A 27 15.97 -9.83 30.30
CA GLU A 27 16.52 -11.15 30.65
C GLU A 27 15.46 -12.10 31.19
N GLN A 28 14.50 -11.60 31.97
CA GLN A 28 13.39 -12.40 32.50
C GLN A 28 12.44 -12.83 31.38
N ARG A 29 12.09 -11.92 30.44
CA ARG A 29 11.30 -12.28 29.25
C ARG A 29 12.03 -13.33 28.40
N ALA A 30 13.33 -13.16 28.18
CA ALA A 30 14.15 -14.14 27.46
C ALA A 30 14.25 -15.49 28.21
N LYS A 31 14.27 -15.48 29.54
CA LYS A 31 14.24 -16.70 30.36
C LYS A 31 12.93 -17.46 30.16
N ILE A 32 11.78 -16.78 30.19
CA ILE A 32 10.46 -17.41 29.96
C ILE A 32 10.43 -18.12 28.59
N MET A 33 10.90 -17.44 27.54
CA MET A 33 10.95 -18.03 26.20
C MET A 33 11.93 -19.21 26.10
N ARG A 34 13.07 -19.17 26.81
CA ARG A 34 14.00 -20.31 26.89
C ARG A 34 13.38 -21.52 27.58
N LEU A 35 12.66 -21.30 28.68
CA LEU A 35 11.95 -22.37 29.39
C LEU A 35 10.90 -23.03 28.47
N ALA A 36 10.14 -22.23 27.72
CA ALA A 36 9.18 -22.74 26.75
C ALA A 36 9.84 -23.59 25.65
N ARG A 37 10.98 -23.13 25.09
CA ARG A 37 11.72 -23.89 24.06
C ARG A 37 12.31 -25.21 24.54
N SER A 38 12.57 -25.35 25.84
CA SER A 38 13.13 -26.57 26.43
C SER A 38 12.09 -27.64 26.77
N LEU A 39 10.81 -27.33 26.64
CA LEU A 39 9.71 -28.24 26.99
C LEU A 39 9.12 -28.89 25.73
N GLU A 40 8.56 -30.09 25.91
CA GLU A 40 7.84 -30.80 24.86
C GLU A 40 6.44 -30.22 24.61
N PRO A 41 5.83 -30.45 23.43
CA PRO A 41 4.47 -29.99 23.12
C PRO A 41 3.36 -30.48 24.07
N SER A 42 3.62 -31.52 24.87
CA SER A 42 2.74 -32.00 25.94
C SER A 42 2.54 -30.97 27.05
N ALA A 43 3.51 -30.09 27.29
CA ALA A 43 3.42 -29.00 28.27
C ALA A 43 2.39 -27.92 27.91
N PHE A 44 1.93 -27.87 26.64
CA PHE A 44 0.90 -26.93 26.21
C PHE A 44 -0.38 -27.06 27.05
N ASP A 45 -0.83 -28.30 27.31
CA ASP A 45 -2.11 -28.55 27.99
C ASP A 45 -2.08 -28.08 29.46
N ALA A 46 -0.88 -28.04 30.06
CA ALA A 46 -0.67 -27.51 31.41
C ALA A 46 -0.53 -25.97 31.44
N ALA A 47 -0.01 -25.35 30.38
CA ALA A 47 0.17 -23.90 30.30
C ALA A 47 -1.11 -23.16 29.87
N LEU A 48 -1.96 -23.79 29.06
CA LEU A 48 -3.17 -23.18 28.51
C LEU A 48 -4.12 -22.60 29.58
N PRO A 49 -4.45 -23.30 30.69
CA PRO A 49 -5.37 -22.77 31.69
C PRO A 49 -4.85 -21.49 32.38
N GLU A 50 -3.53 -21.34 32.52
CA GLU A 50 -2.94 -20.14 33.11
C GLU A 50 -3.00 -18.95 32.13
N PHE A 51 -2.84 -19.23 30.83
CA PHE A 51 -3.05 -18.22 29.80
C PHE A 51 -4.50 -17.77 29.71
N GLU A 52 -5.47 -18.69 29.78
CA GLU A 52 -6.90 -18.33 29.74
C GLU A 52 -7.32 -17.47 30.94
N LYS A 53 -6.80 -17.77 32.14
CA LYS A 53 -6.99 -16.92 33.32
C LYS A 53 -6.41 -15.52 33.12
N LEU A 54 -5.19 -15.44 32.60
CA LEU A 54 -4.54 -14.16 32.30
C LEU A 54 -5.36 -13.35 31.26
N LEU A 55 -5.84 -14.02 30.21
CA LEU A 55 -6.65 -13.39 29.17
C LEU A 55 -7.96 -12.85 29.73
N ALA A 56 -8.67 -13.63 30.54
CA ALA A 56 -9.91 -13.20 31.19
C ALA A 56 -9.68 -11.98 32.10
N GLN A 57 -8.61 -12.01 32.90
CA GLN A 57 -8.25 -10.90 33.77
C GLN A 57 -7.86 -9.64 32.97
N TYR A 58 -7.14 -9.81 31.86
CA TYR A 58 -6.76 -8.71 30.97
C TYR A 58 -7.99 -8.04 30.35
N LEU A 59 -8.92 -8.85 29.82
CA LEU A 59 -10.17 -8.37 29.22
C LEU A 59 -11.07 -7.67 30.25
N GLY A 60 -11.06 -8.11 31.50
CA GLY A 60 -11.77 -7.48 32.61
C GLY A 60 -11.04 -6.30 33.28
N SER A 61 -9.89 -5.86 32.75
CA SER A 61 -9.09 -4.82 33.39
C SER A 61 -9.72 -3.42 33.28
N PRO A 62 -9.43 -2.51 34.24
CA PRO A 62 -9.94 -1.14 34.19
C PRO A 62 -9.58 -0.40 32.89
N VAL A 63 -8.40 -0.66 32.33
CA VAL A 63 -7.94 -0.05 31.08
C VAL A 63 -8.86 -0.40 29.92
N LYS A 64 -9.34 -1.65 29.86
CA LYS A 64 -10.32 -2.09 28.86
C LYS A 64 -11.66 -1.43 29.04
N PHE A 65 -12.15 -1.39 30.28
CA PHE A 65 -13.42 -0.77 30.61
C PHE A 65 -13.45 0.72 30.22
N TYR A 66 -12.49 1.52 30.72
CA TYR A 66 -12.44 2.95 30.43
C TYR A 66 -12.15 3.24 28.96
N GLY A 67 -11.31 2.42 28.31
CA GLY A 67 -11.03 2.54 26.89
C GLY A 67 -12.26 2.34 26.01
N ARG A 68 -13.04 1.28 26.28
CA ARG A 68 -14.31 1.02 25.57
C ARG A 68 -15.31 2.14 25.79
N ALA A 69 -15.47 2.60 27.03
CA ALA A 69 -16.39 3.71 27.35
C ALA A 69 -15.99 5.01 26.62
N THR A 70 -14.70 5.35 26.61
CA THR A 70 -14.17 6.55 25.92
C THR A 70 -14.43 6.49 24.41
N LEU A 71 -14.17 5.33 23.79
CA LEU A 71 -14.43 5.16 22.36
C LEU A 71 -15.93 5.23 22.05
N GLN A 72 -16.78 4.62 22.88
CA GLN A 72 -18.21 4.66 22.70
C GLN A 72 -18.75 6.09 22.73
N GLU A 73 -18.30 6.90 23.69
CA GLU A 73 -18.64 8.33 23.78
C GLU A 73 -18.16 9.09 22.54
N TYR A 74 -16.91 8.86 22.12
CA TYR A 74 -16.35 9.47 20.90
C TYR A 74 -17.17 9.14 19.64
N PHE A 75 -17.58 7.89 19.48
CA PHE A 75 -18.38 7.46 18.32
C PHE A 75 -19.82 7.99 18.37
N GLN A 76 -20.41 8.16 19.57
CA GLN A 76 -21.71 8.80 19.72
C GLN A 76 -21.66 10.28 19.29
N GLU A 77 -20.60 10.99 19.65
CA GLU A 77 -20.39 12.38 19.22
C GLU A 77 -20.17 12.48 17.70
N LEU A 78 -19.42 11.56 17.09
CA LEU A 78 -19.29 11.48 15.63
C LEU A 78 -20.64 11.25 14.94
N GLU A 79 -21.45 10.34 15.47
CA GLU A 79 -22.79 10.03 14.95
C GLU A 79 -23.75 11.22 15.09
N TYR A 80 -23.67 11.96 16.19
CA TYR A 80 -24.43 13.19 16.38
C TYR A 80 -24.03 14.26 15.34
N ASN A 81 -22.73 14.50 15.16
CA ASN A 81 -22.23 15.46 14.17
C ASN A 81 -22.60 15.04 12.74
N ARG A 82 -22.59 13.74 12.43
CA ARG A 82 -23.07 13.24 11.13
C ARG A 82 -24.52 13.63 10.87
N LYS A 83 -25.42 13.42 11.83
CA LYS A 83 -26.84 13.78 11.67
C LYS A 83 -27.01 15.27 11.40
N LEU A 84 -26.29 16.12 12.14
CA LEU A 84 -26.30 17.57 11.92
C LEU A 84 -25.84 17.95 10.50
N LEU A 85 -24.74 17.36 10.03
CA LEU A 85 -24.23 17.62 8.67
C LEU A 85 -25.16 17.09 7.57
N GLN A 86 -25.88 15.99 7.83
CA GLN A 86 -26.91 15.48 6.92
C GLN A 86 -28.13 16.41 6.84
N GLU A 87 -28.60 16.89 8.00
CA GLU A 87 -29.69 17.87 8.07
C GLU A 87 -29.32 19.19 7.38
N ALA A 88 -28.07 19.60 7.47
CA ALA A 88 -27.52 20.75 6.75
C ALA A 88 -27.31 20.52 5.23
N GLY A 89 -27.47 19.28 4.75
CA GLY A 89 -27.27 18.92 3.34
C GLY A 89 -25.80 18.91 2.89
N GLU A 90 -24.85 18.91 3.83
CA GLU A 90 -23.41 18.96 3.52
C GLU A 90 -22.84 17.58 3.16
N ILE A 91 -23.46 16.52 3.69
CA ILE A 91 -23.14 15.12 3.43
C ILE A 91 -24.40 14.33 3.06
N GLN A 92 -24.25 13.28 2.26
CA GLN A 92 -25.37 12.46 1.81
C GLN A 92 -25.29 11.05 2.39
N ALA A 93 -26.43 10.48 2.79
CA ALA A 93 -26.53 9.07 3.13
C ALA A 93 -26.43 8.23 1.84
N LEU A 94 -25.70 7.12 1.89
CA LEU A 94 -25.69 6.16 0.79
C LEU A 94 -27.08 5.46 0.69
N PRO A 95 -27.55 5.14 -0.53
CA PRO A 95 -28.78 4.38 -0.74
C PRO A 95 -28.72 3.01 -0.05
N GLU A 96 -29.86 2.53 0.46
CA GLU A 96 -29.92 1.27 1.23
C GLU A 96 -29.44 0.03 0.46
N ASP A 97 -29.49 0.06 -0.88
CA ASP A 97 -29.03 -1.03 -1.76
C ASP A 97 -27.50 -1.22 -1.79
N LYS A 98 -26.72 -0.26 -1.27
CA LYS A 98 -25.27 -0.36 -1.08
C LYS A 98 -24.87 -0.76 0.35
N LYS A 99 -25.83 -1.13 1.20
CA LYS A 99 -25.54 -1.83 2.45
C LYS A 99 -25.06 -3.23 2.07
N GLU A 100 -23.78 -3.39 1.73
CA GLU A 100 -23.19 -4.72 1.62
C GLU A 100 -23.42 -5.42 2.96
N ALA A 101 -24.31 -6.41 2.93
CA ALA A 101 -24.65 -7.27 4.05
C ALA A 101 -23.50 -8.23 4.33
N ASN A 102 -22.33 -7.70 4.64
CA ASN A 102 -21.31 -8.41 5.38
C ASN A 102 -21.36 -7.83 6.78
N SER A 103 -21.87 -8.63 7.72
CA SER A 103 -21.67 -8.44 9.15
C SER A 103 -20.16 -8.33 9.37
N SER A 104 -19.64 -7.10 9.37
CA SER A 104 -18.22 -6.89 9.54
C SER A 104 -17.86 -7.39 10.94
N VAL A 105 -16.77 -8.15 11.04
CA VAL A 105 -16.14 -8.53 12.32
C VAL A 105 -15.90 -7.29 13.20
N SER A 106 -15.89 -6.10 12.59
CA SER A 106 -15.67 -4.79 13.18
C SER A 106 -16.92 -4.09 13.73
N ALA A 107 -18.12 -4.64 13.59
CA ALA A 107 -19.34 -3.97 14.05
C ALA A 107 -19.33 -3.67 15.56
N ALA A 108 -18.66 -4.48 16.39
CA ALA A 108 -18.44 -4.16 17.81
C ALA A 108 -17.19 -3.32 18.09
N LEU A 109 -16.23 -3.28 17.17
CA LEU A 109 -14.97 -2.57 17.33
C LEU A 109 -15.02 -1.10 16.91
N VAL A 110 -15.93 -0.80 15.98
CA VAL A 110 -16.26 0.53 15.50
C VAL A 110 -17.79 0.54 15.41
N PRO A 111 -18.51 0.95 16.49
CA PRO A 111 -19.98 0.94 16.55
C PRO A 111 -20.65 1.92 15.58
N TYR A 112 -19.88 2.52 14.68
CA TYR A 112 -20.31 3.41 13.62
C TYR A 112 -20.08 2.71 12.27
N SER A 113 -21.17 2.39 11.57
CA SER A 113 -21.07 1.73 10.26
C SER A 113 -20.59 2.73 9.21
N GLU A 114 -19.31 2.65 8.83
CA GLU A 114 -18.73 3.35 7.68
C GLU A 114 -19.55 3.19 6.39
N GLN A 115 -20.30 2.09 6.29
CA GLN A 115 -21.11 1.67 5.14
C GLN A 115 -22.24 2.67 4.76
N GLN A 116 -22.41 3.77 5.49
CA GLN A 116 -23.48 4.75 5.27
C GLN A 116 -23.02 6.05 4.60
N LEU A 117 -21.72 6.31 4.45
CA LEU A 117 -21.19 7.53 3.84
C LEU A 117 -20.22 7.24 2.69
N SER A 118 -20.20 8.13 1.69
CA SER A 118 -19.11 8.15 0.72
C SER A 118 -17.77 8.53 1.39
N ILE A 119 -16.63 8.14 0.80
CA ILE A 119 -15.30 8.52 1.32
C ILE A 119 -15.17 10.04 1.43
N LEU A 120 -15.70 10.79 0.46
CA LEU A 120 -15.72 12.26 0.49
C LEU A 120 -16.51 12.81 1.68
N ASP A 121 -17.73 12.31 1.88
CA ASP A 121 -18.58 12.76 2.97
C ASP A 121 -18.02 12.40 4.33
N ARG A 122 -17.28 11.29 4.40
CA ARG A 122 -16.50 10.93 5.58
C ARG A 122 -15.36 11.91 5.84
N CYS A 123 -14.60 12.31 4.82
CA CYS A 123 -13.57 13.34 4.97
C CYS A 123 -14.17 14.66 5.47
N LYS A 124 -15.34 15.05 4.96
CA LYS A 124 -16.07 16.23 5.46
C LYS A 124 -16.50 16.07 6.91
N LEU A 125 -17.06 14.92 7.29
CA LEU A 125 -17.46 14.63 8.68
C LEU A 125 -16.27 14.78 9.62
N LEU A 126 -15.15 14.12 9.34
CA LEU A 126 -13.97 14.17 10.21
C LEU A 126 -13.36 15.59 10.29
N ASN A 127 -13.42 16.37 9.20
CA ASN A 127 -12.91 17.73 9.19
C ASN A 127 -13.84 18.73 9.92
N ARG A 128 -15.15 18.49 9.91
CA ARG A 128 -16.16 19.43 10.43
C ARG A 128 -16.76 19.04 11.79
N ALA A 129 -16.54 17.81 12.25
CA ALA A 129 -17.08 17.33 13.52
C ALA A 129 -16.56 18.17 14.70
N GLN A 130 -17.51 18.69 15.48
CA GLN A 130 -17.23 19.52 16.66
C GLN A 130 -17.17 18.65 17.91
N ILE A 131 -16.11 17.85 18.02
CA ILE A 131 -15.89 16.97 19.19
C ILE A 131 -14.98 17.67 20.20
N ALA A 132 -15.30 17.52 21.48
CA ALA A 132 -14.47 18.05 22.56
C ALA A 132 -13.02 17.54 22.44
N GLN A 133 -12.05 18.46 22.44
CA GLN A 133 -10.63 18.11 22.23
C GLN A 133 -10.11 17.12 23.28
N THR A 134 -10.63 17.17 24.51
CA THR A 134 -10.29 16.22 25.58
C THR A 134 -10.70 14.79 25.23
N LEU A 135 -11.90 14.61 24.67
CA LEU A 135 -12.42 13.32 24.23
C LEU A 135 -11.64 12.80 23.02
N THR A 136 -11.36 13.65 22.02
CA THR A 136 -10.51 13.27 20.87
C THR A 136 -9.14 12.79 21.33
N ARG A 137 -8.47 13.52 22.23
CA ARG A 137 -7.16 13.12 22.77
C ARG A 137 -7.22 11.82 23.57
N ALA A 138 -8.29 11.59 24.33
CA ALA A 138 -8.47 10.35 25.10
C ALA A 138 -8.69 9.14 24.18
N ALA A 139 -9.54 9.30 23.16
CA ALA A 139 -9.76 8.28 22.13
C ALA A 139 -8.46 7.97 21.36
N ASP A 140 -7.72 9.00 20.94
CA ASP A 140 -6.44 8.83 20.24
C ASP A 140 -5.38 8.18 21.14
N ALA A 141 -5.32 8.53 22.43
CA ALA A 141 -4.40 7.90 23.38
C ALA A 141 -4.71 6.40 23.56
N TYR A 142 -5.99 6.05 23.65
CA TYR A 142 -6.41 4.65 23.72
C TYR A 142 -6.11 3.90 22.41
N ARG A 143 -6.34 4.52 21.25
CA ARG A 143 -5.97 3.93 19.95
C ARG A 143 -4.46 3.73 19.82
N ARG A 144 -3.66 4.73 20.20
CA ARG A 144 -2.20 4.69 20.15
C ARG A 144 -1.60 3.66 21.10
N ARG A 145 -2.30 3.31 22.18
CA ARG A 145 -1.92 2.20 23.07
C ARG A 145 -1.70 0.90 22.28
N LEU A 146 -2.56 0.63 21.29
CA LEU A 146 -2.46 -0.52 20.38
C LEU A 146 -1.18 -0.50 19.54
N GLU A 147 -0.52 0.63 19.39
CA GLU A 147 0.74 0.73 18.63
C GLU A 147 1.96 0.57 19.54
N VAL A 148 1.89 1.12 20.76
CA VAL A 148 3.09 1.37 21.58
C VAL A 148 3.22 0.46 22.81
N VAL A 149 2.14 -0.13 23.31
CA VAL A 149 2.17 -0.90 24.56
C VAL A 149 2.25 -2.39 24.25
N ASP A 150 3.34 -3.02 24.68
CA ASP A 150 3.47 -4.49 24.69
C ASP A 150 2.68 -5.07 25.86
N THR A 151 1.85 -6.08 25.58
CA THR A 151 1.02 -6.70 26.62
C THR A 151 1.66 -7.97 27.15
N VAL A 152 1.31 -8.31 28.40
CA VAL A 152 1.64 -9.63 28.96
C VAL A 152 0.95 -10.78 28.23
N VAL A 153 -0.19 -10.50 27.58
CA VAL A 153 -0.93 -11.46 26.76
C VAL A 153 -0.11 -11.87 25.54
N GLU A 154 0.57 -10.92 24.89
CA GLU A 154 1.49 -11.22 23.78
C GLU A 154 2.55 -12.22 24.22
N LEU A 155 3.21 -11.96 25.35
CA LEU A 155 4.28 -12.81 25.87
C LEU A 155 3.76 -14.22 26.21
N ALA A 156 2.62 -14.32 26.88
CA ALA A 156 2.02 -15.61 27.23
C ALA A 156 1.55 -16.38 25.98
N LEU A 157 0.99 -15.71 24.98
CA LEU A 157 0.60 -16.32 23.71
C LEU A 157 1.84 -16.79 22.92
N ARG A 158 2.95 -16.03 22.94
CA ARG A 158 4.24 -16.47 22.37
C ARG A 158 4.77 -17.73 23.05
N VAL A 159 4.59 -17.87 24.36
CA VAL A 159 4.94 -19.10 25.09
C VAL A 159 4.13 -20.28 24.56
N LEU A 160 2.80 -20.15 24.47
CA LEU A 160 1.94 -21.21 23.92
C LEU A 160 2.35 -21.58 22.48
N TRP A 161 2.56 -20.58 21.63
CA TRP A 161 3.00 -20.78 20.25
C TRP A 161 4.33 -21.53 20.15
N THR A 162 5.25 -21.23 21.07
CA THR A 162 6.57 -21.89 21.16
C THR A 162 6.45 -23.34 21.63
N LEU A 163 5.55 -23.64 22.56
CA LEU A 163 5.28 -25.02 23.01
C LEU A 163 4.63 -25.85 21.89
N SER A 164 3.63 -25.29 21.22
CA SER A 164 2.98 -25.94 20.08
C SER A 164 2.24 -24.95 19.20
N ALA A 165 2.80 -24.60 18.05
CA ALA A 165 2.16 -23.73 17.07
C ALA A 165 0.81 -24.30 16.59
N ALA A 166 0.74 -25.61 16.31
CA ALA A 166 -0.47 -26.26 15.81
C ALA A 166 -1.62 -26.26 16.84
N LYS A 167 -1.34 -26.56 18.12
CA LYS A 167 -2.37 -26.50 19.17
C LYS A 167 -2.79 -25.05 19.45
N THR A 168 -1.84 -24.12 19.42
CA THR A 168 -2.13 -22.69 19.63
C THR A 168 -2.99 -22.12 18.49
N GLU A 169 -2.68 -22.45 17.24
CA GLU A 169 -3.49 -22.03 16.09
C GLU A 169 -4.92 -22.57 16.20
N LYS A 170 -5.09 -23.84 16.59
CA LYS A 170 -6.42 -24.42 16.82
C LYS A 170 -7.18 -23.71 17.94
N TRP A 171 -6.51 -23.38 19.05
CA TRP A 171 -7.11 -22.60 20.14
C TRP A 171 -7.51 -21.20 19.66
N ILE A 172 -6.64 -20.51 18.91
CA ILE A 172 -6.93 -19.19 18.34
C ILE A 172 -8.18 -19.25 17.45
N LEU A 173 -8.26 -20.23 16.54
CA LEU A 173 -9.42 -20.39 15.66
C LEU A 173 -10.72 -20.62 16.44
N ALA A 174 -10.68 -21.43 17.51
CA ALA A 174 -11.82 -21.61 18.41
C ALA A 174 -12.21 -20.30 19.10
N TYR A 175 -11.24 -19.59 19.67
CA TYR A 175 -11.44 -18.28 20.31
C TYR A 175 -12.06 -17.26 19.35
N LEU A 176 -11.53 -17.15 18.12
CA LEU A 176 -12.03 -16.21 17.11
C LEU A 176 -13.49 -16.48 16.74
N LYS A 177 -13.86 -17.76 16.62
CA LYS A 177 -15.22 -18.19 16.30
C LYS A 177 -16.19 -17.98 17.46
N GLU A 178 -15.77 -18.29 18.69
CA GLU A 178 -16.60 -18.11 19.89
C GLU A 178 -16.90 -16.64 20.18
N ASN A 179 -15.97 -15.75 19.81
CA ASN A 179 -16.07 -14.31 20.06
C ASN A 179 -16.32 -13.53 18.75
N GLU A 180 -16.87 -14.20 17.73
CA GLU A 180 -17.18 -13.56 16.45
C GLU A 180 -18.12 -12.37 16.67
N GLY A 181 -17.70 -11.19 16.22
CA GLY A 181 -18.43 -9.95 16.42
C GLY A 181 -18.19 -9.26 17.76
N GLU A 182 -17.41 -9.81 18.70
CA GLU A 182 -17.02 -9.15 19.97
C GLU A 182 -15.50 -9.21 20.24
N LEU A 183 -14.71 -9.47 19.19
CA LEU A 183 -13.25 -9.57 19.29
C LEU A 183 -12.64 -8.27 19.80
N ASP A 184 -11.61 -8.36 20.63
CA ASP A 184 -10.90 -7.18 21.14
C ASP A 184 -9.70 -6.82 20.25
N PRO A 185 -9.47 -5.53 19.91
CA PRO A 185 -8.40 -5.13 18.98
C PRO A 185 -7.00 -5.51 19.46
N GLU A 186 -6.72 -5.39 20.76
CA GLU A 186 -5.39 -5.74 21.28
C GLU A 186 -5.16 -7.25 21.20
N ILE A 187 -6.20 -8.06 21.40
CA ILE A 187 -6.08 -9.52 21.26
C ILE A 187 -5.85 -9.93 19.80
N ILE A 188 -6.56 -9.31 18.84
CA ILE A 188 -6.29 -9.49 17.41
C ILE A 188 -4.83 -9.10 17.09
N ARG A 189 -4.35 -7.96 17.62
CA ARG A 189 -2.96 -7.54 17.45
C ARG A 189 -1.99 -8.59 17.96
N GLU A 190 -2.21 -9.14 19.16
CA GLU A 190 -1.30 -10.15 19.71
C GLU A 190 -1.30 -11.42 18.88
N ILE A 191 -2.47 -11.89 18.46
CA ILE A 191 -2.59 -13.03 17.56
C ILE A 191 -1.76 -12.78 16.29
N LEU A 192 -1.93 -11.63 15.64
CA LEU A 192 -1.18 -11.27 14.44
C LEU A 192 0.33 -11.16 14.71
N ARG A 193 0.77 -10.52 15.80
CA ARG A 193 2.19 -10.39 16.17
C ARG A 193 2.86 -11.72 16.44
N VAL A 194 2.17 -12.64 17.12
CA VAL A 194 2.71 -13.97 17.46
C VAL A 194 2.77 -14.86 16.22
N THR A 195 1.77 -14.79 15.35
CA THR A 195 1.69 -15.63 14.15
C THR A 195 2.53 -15.11 12.98
N MET A 196 2.82 -13.80 12.91
CA MET A 196 3.54 -13.18 11.80
C MET A 196 4.85 -13.87 11.39
N PRO A 197 5.73 -14.32 12.30
CA PRO A 197 6.96 -15.03 11.91
C PRO A 197 6.72 -16.39 11.23
N SER A 198 5.50 -16.92 11.29
CA SER A 198 5.18 -18.27 10.82
C SER A 198 4.93 -18.29 9.31
N ARG A 199 5.54 -19.26 8.62
CA ARG A 199 5.49 -19.43 7.16
C ARG A 199 4.40 -20.37 6.65
N ARG A 200 3.75 -21.04 7.58
CA ARG A 200 2.71 -22.04 7.32
C ARG A 200 1.62 -21.80 8.32
N LEU A 201 0.62 -21.05 7.89
CA LEU A 201 -0.63 -20.86 8.60
C LEU A 201 -1.69 -21.61 7.80
N SER A 202 -2.71 -22.14 8.47
CA SER A 202 -3.84 -22.77 7.81
C SER A 202 -4.61 -21.76 6.96
N ARG A 203 -5.32 -22.25 5.95
CA ARG A 203 -6.18 -21.41 5.12
C ARG A 203 -7.32 -20.78 5.91
N GLU A 204 -7.84 -21.51 6.89
CA GLU A 204 -8.88 -21.03 7.82
C GLU A 204 -8.37 -19.85 8.66
N PHE A 205 -7.12 -19.90 9.14
CA PHE A 205 -6.51 -18.75 9.80
C PHE A 205 -6.33 -17.58 8.81
N LEU A 206 -5.84 -17.86 7.60
CA LEU A 206 -5.64 -16.82 6.59
C LEU A 206 -6.96 -16.18 6.12
N SER A 207 -8.09 -16.88 6.14
CA SER A 207 -9.39 -16.26 5.83
C SER A 207 -9.80 -15.21 6.87
N TRP A 208 -9.51 -15.43 8.16
CA TRP A 208 -9.68 -14.40 9.18
C TRP A 208 -8.78 -13.19 8.94
N VAL A 209 -7.51 -13.43 8.61
CA VAL A 209 -6.55 -12.35 8.30
C VAL A 209 -6.99 -11.55 7.07
N GLU A 210 -7.54 -12.21 6.04
CA GLU A 210 -8.12 -11.54 4.87
C GLU A 210 -9.31 -10.64 5.22
N VAL A 211 -10.20 -11.09 6.12
CA VAL A 211 -11.32 -10.27 6.59
C VAL A 211 -10.80 -9.01 7.27
N TRP A 212 -9.84 -9.13 8.18
CA TRP A 212 -9.27 -7.96 8.86
C TRP A 212 -8.51 -7.03 7.92
N ALA A 213 -7.77 -7.56 6.94
CA ALA A 213 -7.05 -6.75 5.96
C ALA A 213 -7.97 -5.98 5.00
N ALA A 214 -9.16 -6.53 4.71
CA ALA A 214 -10.18 -5.94 3.84
C ALA A 214 -11.05 -4.90 4.56
N ASP A 215 -11.08 -4.91 5.89
CA ASP A 215 -11.99 -4.09 6.67
C ASP A 215 -11.53 -2.62 6.73
N SER A 216 -12.29 -1.72 6.10
CA SER A 216 -12.01 -0.29 6.08
C SER A 216 -12.12 0.36 7.47
N SER A 217 -12.96 -0.19 8.36
CA SER A 217 -13.17 0.28 9.73
C SER A 217 -11.97 0.00 10.60
N LEU A 218 -11.40 -1.19 10.46
CA LEU A 218 -10.11 -1.48 11.06
C LEU A 218 -9.01 -0.62 10.44
N GLN A 219 -9.03 -0.37 9.13
CA GLN A 219 -7.99 0.43 8.51
C GLN A 219 -7.96 1.87 9.05
N GLU A 220 -9.10 2.49 9.26
CA GLU A 220 -9.16 3.86 9.79
C GLU A 220 -8.87 3.92 11.28
N TYR A 221 -9.54 3.09 12.09
CA TYR A 221 -9.50 3.21 13.54
C TYR A 221 -8.38 2.40 14.19
N TRP A 222 -7.97 1.30 13.55
CA TRP A 222 -7.00 0.34 14.05
C TRP A 222 -5.91 -0.02 13.00
N PRO A 223 -5.22 0.97 12.39
CA PRO A 223 -4.33 0.76 11.25
C PRO A 223 -3.17 -0.21 11.52
N ALA A 224 -2.77 -0.37 12.79
CA ALA A 224 -1.78 -1.37 13.18
C ALA A 224 -2.25 -2.80 12.90
N LEU A 225 -3.54 -3.12 13.10
CA LEU A 225 -4.10 -4.45 12.86
C LEU A 225 -4.07 -4.81 11.39
N THR A 226 -4.63 -3.94 10.55
CA THR A 226 -4.62 -4.13 9.10
C THR A 226 -3.17 -4.20 8.60
N SER A 227 -2.27 -3.41 9.21
CA SER A 227 -0.86 -3.43 8.86
C SER A 227 -0.19 -4.78 9.10
N TYR A 228 -0.43 -5.41 10.25
CA TYR A 228 0.08 -6.75 10.54
C TYR A 228 -0.60 -7.81 9.67
N ALA A 229 -1.92 -7.73 9.48
CA ALA A 229 -2.67 -8.64 8.62
C ALA A 229 -2.12 -8.62 7.19
N ASP A 230 -1.91 -7.43 6.63
CA ASP A 230 -1.32 -7.24 5.31
C ASP A 230 0.08 -7.82 5.20
N ARG A 231 0.93 -7.67 6.23
CA ARG A 231 2.28 -8.26 6.27
C ARG A 231 2.22 -9.79 6.25
N ILE A 232 1.34 -10.40 7.04
CA ILE A 232 1.15 -11.86 7.05
C ILE A 232 0.72 -12.35 5.66
N LEU A 233 -0.31 -11.73 5.09
CA LEU A 233 -0.81 -12.09 3.77
C LEU A 233 0.24 -11.92 2.68
N CYS A 234 1.01 -10.82 2.71
CA CYS A 234 2.12 -10.58 1.80
C CYS A 234 3.17 -11.71 1.89
N GLN A 235 3.63 -12.04 3.09
CA GLN A 235 4.64 -13.09 3.29
C GLN A 235 4.15 -14.46 2.82
N GLN A 236 2.91 -14.83 3.18
CA GLN A 236 2.31 -16.10 2.78
C GLN A 236 2.10 -16.20 1.26
N ALA A 237 1.64 -15.12 0.63
CA ALA A 237 1.47 -15.05 -0.82
C ALA A 237 2.80 -15.08 -1.55
N LEU A 238 3.83 -14.37 -1.07
CA LEU A 238 5.17 -14.41 -1.65
C LEU A 238 5.81 -15.80 -1.53
N CYS A 239 5.63 -16.47 -0.39
CA CYS A 239 6.06 -17.86 -0.24
C CYS A 239 5.34 -18.78 -1.23
N ALA A 240 4.02 -18.64 -1.39
CA ALA A 240 3.22 -19.39 -2.36
C ALA A 240 3.65 -19.12 -3.81
N TRP A 241 3.85 -17.85 -4.15
CA TRP A 241 4.31 -17.42 -5.48
C TRP A 241 5.70 -17.97 -5.80
N SER A 242 6.60 -17.99 -4.80
CA SER A 242 8.00 -18.40 -5.00
C SER A 242 8.17 -19.88 -5.36
N THR A 243 7.14 -20.72 -5.18
CA THR A 243 7.19 -22.14 -5.57
C THR A 243 6.95 -22.35 -7.07
N ARG A 244 6.58 -21.30 -7.82
CA ARG A 244 6.42 -21.34 -9.28
C ARG A 244 7.78 -21.39 -9.99
N GLU A 245 7.78 -21.69 -11.29
CA GLU A 245 9.00 -21.79 -12.10
C GLU A 245 9.92 -20.57 -11.98
N LYS A 246 11.23 -20.81 -12.17
CA LYS A 246 12.27 -19.78 -12.09
C LYS A 246 11.98 -18.62 -13.05
N GLN A 247 11.88 -17.43 -12.49
CA GLN A 247 11.66 -16.21 -13.26
C GLN A 247 12.93 -15.78 -13.99
N ARG A 248 12.81 -15.48 -15.29
CA ARG A 248 13.92 -14.97 -16.12
C ARG A 248 14.17 -13.47 -15.92
N ASN A 249 13.20 -12.74 -15.37
CA ASN A 249 13.33 -11.30 -15.10
C ASN A 249 14.18 -11.07 -13.85
N ALA A 250 15.25 -10.27 -13.96
CA ALA A 250 16.19 -9.99 -12.87
C ALA A 250 15.52 -9.43 -11.61
N VAL A 251 14.50 -8.57 -11.76
CA VAL A 251 13.76 -8.01 -10.62
C VAL A 251 12.98 -9.11 -9.88
N LEU A 252 12.35 -10.02 -10.62
CA LEU A 252 11.62 -11.15 -10.02
C LEU A 252 12.57 -12.20 -9.46
N ALA A 253 13.73 -12.43 -10.08
CA ALA A 253 14.77 -13.29 -9.55
C ALA A 253 15.32 -12.77 -8.21
N HIS A 254 15.47 -11.45 -8.08
CA HIS A 254 15.83 -10.83 -6.80
C HIS A 254 14.73 -11.03 -5.74
N LEU A 255 13.44 -10.93 -6.10
CA LEU A 255 12.36 -11.25 -5.16
C LEU A 255 12.42 -12.71 -4.69
N HIS A 256 12.63 -13.66 -5.60
CA HIS A 256 12.82 -15.07 -5.23
C HIS A 256 13.99 -15.25 -4.26
N LEU A 257 15.10 -14.53 -4.46
CA LEU A 257 16.23 -14.55 -3.53
C LEU A 257 15.81 -14.06 -2.14
N LEU A 258 15.09 -12.92 -2.05
CA LEU A 258 14.62 -12.38 -0.77
C LEU A 258 13.69 -13.35 -0.04
N VAL A 259 12.76 -13.99 -0.76
CA VAL A 259 11.87 -15.01 -0.17
C VAL A 259 12.66 -16.22 0.32
N ARG A 260 13.64 -16.70 -0.47
CA ARG A 260 14.48 -17.85 -0.14
C ARG A 260 15.41 -17.58 1.05
N GLU A 261 15.99 -16.40 1.12
CA GLU A 261 16.89 -15.96 2.21
C GLU A 261 16.15 -15.47 3.45
N GLU A 262 14.82 -15.51 3.45
CA GLU A 262 14.00 -15.08 4.58
C GLU A 262 14.10 -13.57 4.88
N LYS A 263 14.55 -12.78 3.92
CA LYS A 263 14.71 -11.32 4.01
C LYS A 263 13.45 -10.60 3.54
N LEU A 264 12.35 -10.86 4.23
CA LEU A 264 11.03 -10.27 3.98
C LEU A 264 10.71 -9.14 4.99
N ASP A 265 11.75 -8.48 5.49
CA ASP A 265 11.61 -7.26 6.28
C ASP A 265 11.14 -6.09 5.40
N GLU A 266 10.58 -5.08 6.07
CA GLU A 266 9.97 -3.93 5.42
C GLU A 266 10.95 -3.13 4.55
N GLU A 267 12.21 -3.02 4.96
CA GLU A 267 13.23 -2.28 4.22
C GLU A 267 13.61 -3.01 2.93
N SER A 268 13.89 -4.31 3.02
CA SER A 268 14.21 -5.16 1.86
C SER A 268 13.07 -5.14 0.83
N LEU A 269 11.82 -5.31 1.27
CA LEU A 269 10.65 -5.31 0.38
C LEU A 269 10.38 -3.93 -0.23
N THR A 270 10.57 -2.84 0.52
CA THR A 270 10.40 -1.47 0.02
C THR A 270 11.43 -1.13 -1.07
N ARG A 271 12.69 -1.51 -0.85
CA ARG A 271 13.76 -1.34 -1.85
C ARG A 271 13.47 -2.14 -3.11
N TRP A 272 13.07 -3.40 -2.94
CA TRP A 272 12.66 -4.23 -4.08
C TRP A 272 11.49 -3.62 -4.85
N LEU A 273 10.45 -3.18 -4.14
CA LEU A 273 9.25 -2.59 -4.74
C LEU A 273 9.57 -1.32 -5.53
N SER A 274 10.46 -0.46 -5.02
CA SER A 274 10.89 0.74 -5.74
C SER A 274 11.52 0.40 -7.10
N ASN A 275 12.43 -0.59 -7.12
CA ASN A 275 13.04 -1.08 -8.37
C ASN A 275 12.01 -1.78 -9.29
N ALA A 276 11.04 -2.48 -8.71
CA ALA A 276 9.97 -3.13 -9.46
C ALA A 276 9.03 -2.12 -10.13
N LEU A 277 8.71 -1.01 -9.47
CA LEU A 277 7.90 0.08 -10.03
C LEU A 277 8.64 0.81 -11.16
N GLU A 278 9.95 1.02 -11.04
CA GLU A 278 10.76 1.55 -12.15
C GLU A 278 10.79 0.59 -13.34
N SER A 279 10.99 -0.71 -13.09
CA SER A 279 10.99 -1.75 -14.11
C SER A 279 9.63 -1.89 -14.81
N LEU A 280 8.54 -1.80 -14.05
CA LEU A 280 7.17 -1.77 -14.57
C LEU A 280 6.94 -0.51 -15.41
N GLY A 281 7.33 0.66 -14.89
CA GLY A 281 7.19 1.93 -15.59
C GLY A 281 7.98 1.98 -16.90
N GLU A 282 9.21 1.46 -16.91
CA GLU A 282 10.03 1.34 -18.11
C GLU A 282 9.39 0.39 -19.13
N ALA A 283 8.84 -0.74 -18.69
CA ALA A 283 8.15 -1.68 -19.56
C ALA A 283 6.90 -1.05 -20.21
N VAL A 284 6.07 -0.36 -19.42
CA VAL A 284 4.90 0.38 -19.90
C VAL A 284 5.30 1.48 -20.89
N GLN A 285 6.36 2.23 -20.59
CA GLN A 285 6.86 3.27 -21.48
C GLN A 285 7.36 2.68 -22.81
N ARG A 286 8.17 1.61 -22.78
CA ARG A 286 8.66 0.94 -23.99
C ARG A 286 7.52 0.37 -24.81
N PHE A 287 6.56 -0.28 -24.16
CA PHE A 287 5.35 -0.78 -24.79
C PHE A 287 4.61 0.32 -25.58
N MET A 288 4.44 1.51 -24.99
CA MET A 288 3.84 2.66 -25.68
C MET A 288 4.70 3.22 -26.82
N MET A 289 6.03 3.16 -26.72
CA MET A 289 6.94 3.71 -27.73
C MET A 289 7.09 2.79 -28.95
N LEU A 290 6.96 1.47 -28.76
CA LEU A 290 7.14 0.46 -29.81
C LEU A 290 6.17 0.63 -30.99
N GLU A 291 5.01 1.24 -30.79
CA GLU A 291 4.10 1.59 -31.87
C GLU A 291 4.73 2.56 -32.89
N PHE A 292 5.50 3.54 -32.42
CA PHE A 292 6.13 4.55 -33.27
C PHE A 292 7.39 4.02 -33.97
N SER A 293 7.94 2.89 -33.51
CA SER A 293 9.12 2.24 -34.08
C SER A 293 8.81 1.30 -35.25
N ALA A 294 7.53 0.95 -35.45
CA ALA A 294 7.04 0.06 -36.51
C ALA A 294 7.54 0.41 -37.92
N ILE A 295 7.74 1.71 -38.17
CA ILE A 295 8.10 2.26 -39.49
C ILE A 295 9.55 1.94 -39.86
N LYS A 296 10.43 1.70 -38.89
CA LYS A 296 11.89 1.58 -39.12
C LYS A 296 12.41 0.14 -39.09
N GLU A 297 11.83 -0.73 -38.26
CA GLU A 297 12.46 -2.03 -37.91
C GLU A 297 11.63 -3.26 -38.36
N GLY A 298 10.47 -3.06 -38.99
CA GLY A 298 9.62 -4.12 -39.54
C GLY A 298 8.63 -4.72 -38.53
N ARG A 299 7.57 -5.38 -39.06
CA ARG A 299 6.44 -5.88 -38.25
C ARG A 299 6.79 -7.04 -37.31
N GLU A 300 7.63 -7.98 -37.74
CA GLU A 300 7.97 -9.17 -36.94
C GLU A 300 8.77 -8.81 -35.68
N TRP A 301 9.73 -7.89 -35.82
CA TRP A 301 10.48 -7.35 -34.69
C TRP A 301 9.55 -6.63 -33.70
N GLN A 302 8.66 -5.77 -34.22
CA GLN A 302 7.71 -5.03 -33.40
C GLN A 302 6.79 -5.97 -32.62
N GLN A 303 6.27 -7.01 -33.28
CA GLN A 303 5.44 -8.04 -32.65
C GLN A 303 6.18 -8.74 -31.51
N GLY A 304 7.42 -9.20 -31.74
CA GLY A 304 8.24 -9.85 -30.73
C GLY A 304 8.53 -8.94 -29.53
N ALA A 305 8.89 -7.68 -29.80
CA ALA A 305 9.18 -6.68 -28.77
C ALA A 305 7.93 -6.34 -27.93
N LEU A 306 6.78 -6.13 -28.56
CA LEU A 306 5.52 -5.86 -27.88
C LEU A 306 5.10 -7.03 -26.98
N PHE A 307 5.19 -8.25 -27.49
CA PHE A 307 4.90 -9.45 -26.72
C PHE A 307 5.79 -9.57 -25.48
N LEU A 308 7.09 -9.33 -25.61
CA LEU A 308 8.04 -9.41 -24.49
C LEU A 308 7.77 -8.35 -23.42
N GLU A 309 7.49 -7.10 -23.80
CA GLU A 309 7.16 -6.04 -22.84
C GLU A 309 5.80 -6.31 -22.17
N LEU A 310 4.80 -6.80 -22.92
CA LEU A 310 3.50 -7.16 -22.34
C LEU A 310 3.63 -8.32 -21.34
N LYS A 311 4.40 -9.36 -21.69
CA LYS A 311 4.72 -10.47 -20.78
C LYS A 311 5.45 -9.99 -19.54
N ARG A 312 6.37 -9.03 -19.66
CA ARG A 312 7.07 -8.40 -18.52
C ARG A 312 6.11 -7.63 -17.61
N ILE A 313 5.18 -6.85 -18.18
CA ILE A 313 4.16 -6.12 -17.41
C ILE A 313 3.27 -7.12 -16.65
N CYS A 314 2.74 -8.14 -17.33
CA CYS A 314 1.93 -9.18 -16.69
C CYS A 314 2.68 -9.92 -15.58
N ALA A 315 3.95 -10.27 -15.80
CA ALA A 315 4.76 -10.97 -14.80
C ALA A 315 5.06 -10.12 -13.55
N LEU A 316 5.15 -8.79 -13.69
CA LEU A 316 5.38 -7.88 -12.57
C LEU A 316 4.10 -7.53 -11.80
N TYR A 317 2.93 -7.59 -12.44
CA TYR A 317 1.67 -7.13 -11.87
C TYR A 317 1.35 -7.73 -10.49
N ALA A 318 1.29 -9.06 -10.41
CA ALA A 318 0.92 -9.75 -9.17
C ALA A 318 1.93 -9.51 -8.03
N PRO A 319 3.25 -9.72 -8.22
CA PRO A 319 4.25 -9.42 -7.19
C PRO A 319 4.25 -7.96 -6.73
N VAL A 320 4.09 -7.00 -7.65
CA VAL A 320 4.00 -5.57 -7.30
C VAL A 320 2.78 -5.32 -6.42
N LEU A 321 1.61 -5.88 -6.76
CA LEU A 321 0.41 -5.71 -5.95
C LEU A 321 0.52 -6.38 -4.58
N MET A 322 1.07 -7.59 -4.47
CA MET A 322 1.26 -8.26 -3.17
C MET A 322 2.03 -7.37 -2.17
N VAL A 323 3.07 -6.70 -2.66
CA VAL A 323 3.98 -5.86 -1.86
C VAL A 323 3.52 -4.39 -1.81
N ALA A 324 2.53 -3.98 -2.59
CA ALA A 324 2.13 -2.58 -2.77
C ALA A 324 1.79 -1.85 -1.45
N ASP A 325 1.34 -2.56 -0.42
CA ASP A 325 1.02 -1.93 0.85
C ASP A 325 2.23 -1.24 1.53
N HIS A 326 3.46 -1.69 1.25
CA HIS A 326 4.67 -1.01 1.70
C HIS A 326 4.86 0.38 1.09
N ILE A 327 4.40 0.61 -0.15
CA ILE A 327 4.44 1.94 -0.74
C ILE A 327 3.20 2.74 -0.40
N LEU A 328 2.01 2.13 -0.32
CA LEU A 328 0.75 2.84 -0.06
C LEU A 328 0.74 3.55 1.31
N ARG A 329 1.53 3.07 2.28
CA ARG A 329 1.69 3.71 3.60
C ARG A 329 2.68 4.88 3.62
N GLN A 330 3.47 5.07 2.56
CA GLN A 330 4.44 6.16 2.47
C GLN A 330 3.78 7.46 2.01
N PRO A 331 4.32 8.63 2.41
CA PRO A 331 3.92 9.89 1.78
C PRO A 331 4.15 9.81 0.27
N ASP A 332 3.16 10.26 -0.51
CA ASP A 332 3.13 10.20 -1.98
C ASP A 332 3.15 8.78 -2.58
N GLY A 333 3.01 7.75 -1.76
CA GLY A 333 3.07 6.36 -2.19
C GLY A 333 2.02 5.98 -3.23
N ALA A 334 0.77 6.43 -3.01
CA ALA A 334 -0.32 6.30 -3.97
C ALA A 334 0.03 6.92 -5.33
N ALA A 335 0.61 8.12 -5.34
CA ALA A 335 1.03 8.80 -6.57
C ALA A 335 2.15 8.06 -7.28
N ARG A 336 3.14 7.54 -6.55
CA ARG A 336 4.25 6.74 -7.11
C ARG A 336 3.72 5.46 -7.77
N LEU A 337 2.81 4.74 -7.10
CA LEU A 337 2.17 3.56 -7.66
C LEU A 337 1.37 3.89 -8.93
N ALA A 338 0.51 4.91 -8.86
CA ALA A 338 -0.31 5.34 -10.00
C ALA A 338 0.54 5.75 -11.22
N MET A 339 1.62 6.50 -10.99
CA MET A 339 2.54 6.94 -12.04
C MET A 339 3.27 5.76 -12.70
N ALA A 340 3.58 4.69 -11.94
CA ALA A 340 4.25 3.50 -12.48
C ALA A 340 3.39 2.80 -13.55
N PHE A 341 2.08 2.67 -13.30
CA PHE A 341 1.13 2.11 -14.26
C PHE A 341 0.95 2.94 -15.54
N LEU A 342 1.40 4.20 -15.53
CA LEU A 342 1.40 5.07 -16.71
C LEU A 342 2.81 5.26 -17.31
N GLY A 343 3.79 4.49 -16.85
CA GLY A 343 5.18 4.58 -17.30
C GLY A 343 5.89 5.88 -16.88
N MET A 344 5.34 6.62 -15.91
CA MET A 344 5.83 7.93 -15.46
C MET A 344 6.72 7.81 -14.22
N VAL A 345 7.64 6.85 -14.20
CA VAL A 345 8.57 6.61 -13.10
C VAL A 345 9.97 6.35 -13.67
N GLY A 346 11.02 6.62 -12.89
CA GLY A 346 12.41 6.45 -13.31
C GLY A 346 12.72 7.25 -14.57
N LYS A 347 13.27 6.58 -15.59
CA LYS A 347 13.63 7.20 -16.88
C LYS A 347 12.45 7.92 -17.56
N GLY A 348 11.24 7.37 -17.45
CA GLY A 348 10.06 7.94 -18.10
C GLY A 348 9.64 9.29 -17.54
N LEU A 349 9.86 9.50 -16.24
CA LEU A 349 9.66 10.79 -15.59
C LEU A 349 10.83 11.73 -15.90
N ALA A 350 12.07 11.27 -15.75
CA ALA A 350 13.27 12.08 -15.99
C ALA A 350 13.31 12.65 -17.43
N GLN A 351 13.02 11.84 -18.44
CA GLN A 351 12.94 12.27 -19.84
C GLN A 351 11.83 13.30 -20.08
N TRP A 352 10.74 13.21 -19.33
CA TRP A 352 9.64 14.17 -19.43
C TRP A 352 9.98 15.49 -18.73
N GLU A 353 10.62 15.43 -17.56
CA GLU A 353 11.10 16.62 -16.83
C GLU A 353 12.18 17.38 -17.60
N GLU A 354 13.09 16.68 -18.28
CA GLU A 354 14.06 17.26 -19.20
C GLU A 354 13.38 18.00 -20.37
N LYS A 355 12.40 17.35 -21.03
CA LYS A 355 11.61 17.98 -22.11
C LYS A 355 10.88 19.23 -21.65
N ILE A 356 10.35 19.25 -20.43
CA ILE A 356 9.70 20.44 -19.86
C ILE A 356 10.73 21.53 -19.60
N SER A 357 11.90 21.18 -19.07
CA SER A 357 12.98 22.13 -18.81
C SER A 357 13.42 22.81 -20.11
N GLU A 358 13.67 22.03 -21.17
CA GLU A 358 13.98 22.59 -22.49
C GLU A 358 12.88 23.47 -23.07
N LEU A 359 11.61 23.06 -22.89
CA LEU A 359 10.46 23.84 -23.36
C LEU A 359 10.32 25.15 -22.59
N ALA A 360 10.55 25.12 -21.28
CA ALA A 360 10.55 26.31 -20.43
C ALA A 360 11.65 27.29 -20.85
N GLU A 361 12.88 26.81 -21.03
CA GLU A 361 14.00 27.62 -21.53
C GLU A 361 13.67 28.26 -22.89
N LYS A 362 13.11 27.50 -23.84
CA LYS A 362 12.68 28.02 -25.14
C LYS A 362 11.61 29.11 -25.03
N ILE A 363 10.64 28.96 -24.14
CA ILE A 363 9.58 29.95 -23.92
C ILE A 363 10.14 31.24 -23.30
N ILE A 364 11.01 31.12 -22.32
CA ILE A 364 11.63 32.27 -21.65
C ILE A 364 12.55 33.01 -22.62
N LEU A 365 13.37 32.29 -23.39
CA LEU A 365 14.18 32.88 -24.45
C LEU A 365 13.33 33.66 -25.44
N ARG A 366 12.22 33.08 -25.92
CA ARG A 366 11.28 33.78 -26.80
C ARG A 366 10.67 35.02 -26.14
N SER A 367 10.39 34.96 -24.84
CA SER A 367 9.83 36.09 -24.09
C SER A 367 10.83 37.26 -24.03
N PHE A 368 12.11 36.98 -23.78
CA PHE A 368 13.16 38.01 -23.83
C PHE A 368 13.37 38.56 -25.24
N LEU A 369 13.41 37.71 -26.27
CA LEU A 369 13.56 38.15 -27.67
C LEU A 369 12.38 39.00 -28.15
N HIS A 370 11.17 38.64 -27.74
CA HIS A 370 9.97 39.42 -28.04
C HIS A 370 9.98 40.76 -27.30
N GLY A 371 10.37 40.77 -26.02
CA GLY A 371 10.57 41.99 -25.24
C GLY A 371 11.57 42.94 -25.90
N LEU A 372 12.70 42.41 -26.37
CA LEU A 372 13.71 43.17 -27.11
C LEU A 372 13.13 43.81 -28.38
N LYS A 373 12.31 43.08 -29.14
CA LYS A 373 11.68 43.57 -30.37
C LYS A 373 10.72 44.76 -30.12
N ILE A 374 10.07 44.79 -28.96
CA ILE A 374 9.08 45.82 -28.59
C ILE A 374 9.68 46.90 -27.68
N GLY A 375 10.97 46.80 -27.33
CA GLY A 375 11.66 47.77 -26.47
C GLY A 375 11.39 47.61 -24.97
N ARG A 376 10.86 46.46 -24.54
CA ARG A 376 10.56 46.16 -23.13
C ARG A 376 11.82 45.74 -22.37
N SER A 377 11.99 46.23 -21.14
CA SER A 377 13.14 45.88 -20.29
C SER A 377 13.11 44.40 -19.88
N PRO A 378 14.25 43.69 -19.91
CA PRO A 378 14.39 42.35 -19.33
C PRO A 378 13.95 42.25 -17.86
N VAL A 379 14.11 43.33 -17.08
CA VAL A 379 13.74 43.38 -15.66
C VAL A 379 12.28 42.97 -15.43
N GLU A 380 11.36 43.48 -16.25
CA GLU A 380 9.93 43.16 -16.11
C GLU A 380 9.59 41.70 -16.45
N THR A 381 10.43 41.05 -17.26
CA THR A 381 10.27 39.62 -17.58
C THR A 381 10.82 38.77 -16.44
N ILE A 382 11.94 39.18 -15.85
CA ILE A 382 12.51 38.57 -14.65
C ILE A 382 11.51 38.64 -13.49
N GLU A 383 10.97 39.82 -13.20
CA GLU A 383 10.00 40.05 -12.12
C GLU A 383 8.78 39.12 -12.21
N LYS A 384 8.22 38.97 -13.42
CA LYS A 384 7.06 38.09 -13.67
C LYS A 384 7.39 36.61 -13.48
N LEU A 385 8.63 36.20 -13.76
CA LEU A 385 9.05 34.79 -13.76
C LEU A 385 9.68 34.34 -12.44
N THR A 386 10.03 35.26 -11.55
CA THR A 386 10.48 34.96 -10.18
C THR A 386 9.34 34.87 -9.17
N PHE A 387 8.09 35.13 -9.60
CA PHE A 387 6.87 34.97 -8.79
C PHE A 387 6.93 35.66 -7.40
N GLY A 388 7.63 36.79 -7.31
CA GLY A 388 7.78 37.56 -6.07
C GLY A 388 8.93 37.13 -5.17
N ASP A 389 9.74 36.12 -5.54
CA ASP A 389 10.97 35.80 -4.81
C ASP A 389 12.05 36.85 -5.04
N ARG A 390 12.33 37.63 -3.99
CA ARG A 390 13.31 38.73 -4.01
C ARG A 390 14.74 38.24 -4.20
N ALA A 391 15.11 37.08 -3.65
CA ALA A 391 16.47 36.58 -3.76
C ALA A 391 16.77 36.19 -5.23
N SER A 392 15.84 35.44 -5.83
CA SER A 392 15.92 35.05 -7.24
C SER A 392 15.82 36.22 -8.19
N PHE A 393 14.97 37.22 -7.89
CA PHE A 393 14.88 38.46 -8.65
C PHE A 393 16.20 39.23 -8.64
N ASN A 394 16.76 39.49 -7.46
CA ASN A 394 18.02 40.22 -7.33
C ASN A 394 19.18 39.50 -8.04
N PHE A 395 19.26 38.18 -7.89
CA PHE A 395 20.26 37.36 -8.60
C PHE A 395 20.12 37.48 -10.12
N ALA A 396 18.89 37.39 -10.64
CA ALA A 396 18.68 37.45 -12.08
C ALA A 396 18.93 38.85 -12.65
N CYS A 397 18.52 39.91 -11.94
CA CYS A 397 18.78 41.29 -12.31
C CYS A 397 20.26 41.69 -12.20
N SER A 398 21.04 41.06 -11.31
CA SER A 398 22.48 41.34 -11.19
C SER A 398 23.29 40.90 -12.41
N GLN A 399 22.69 40.13 -13.34
CA GLN A 399 23.31 39.73 -14.60
C GLN A 399 23.02 40.71 -15.75
N LEU A 400 22.25 41.76 -15.49
CA LEU A 400 21.99 42.86 -16.42
C LEU A 400 22.98 43.99 -16.16
N ASP A 401 23.32 44.74 -17.21
CA ASP A 401 24.08 45.97 -17.07
C ASP A 401 23.31 47.00 -16.24
N LEU A 402 24.03 47.65 -15.31
CA LEU A 402 23.45 48.56 -14.31
C LEU A 402 22.75 49.76 -14.94
N VAL A 403 23.26 50.25 -16.08
CA VAL A 403 22.77 51.48 -16.71
C VAL A 403 21.70 51.17 -17.76
N SER A 404 22.00 50.25 -18.68
CA SER A 404 21.11 49.90 -19.78
C SER A 404 20.01 48.93 -19.40
N GLN A 405 20.17 48.20 -18.28
CA GLN A 405 19.29 47.10 -17.84
C GLN A 405 19.13 46.00 -18.90
N ARG A 406 20.12 45.85 -19.79
CA ARG A 406 20.14 44.84 -20.84
C ARG A 406 21.20 43.78 -20.56
N PHE A 407 21.11 42.66 -21.28
CA PHE A 407 22.16 41.65 -21.26
C PHE A 407 23.33 42.13 -22.12
N ASP A 408 24.55 42.10 -21.59
CA ASP A 408 25.76 42.46 -22.33
C ASP A 408 26.24 41.32 -23.25
N SER A 409 25.84 40.08 -22.94
CA SER A 409 26.25 38.91 -23.69
C SER A 409 25.14 37.85 -23.81
N MET A 410 25.25 37.03 -24.86
CA MET A 410 24.37 35.85 -25.02
C MET A 410 24.56 34.84 -23.88
N GLN A 411 25.78 34.70 -23.33
CA GLN A 411 26.06 33.78 -22.23
C GLN A 411 25.33 34.17 -20.93
N GLN A 412 25.30 35.47 -20.58
CA GLN A 412 24.54 35.96 -19.42
C GLN A 412 23.04 35.72 -19.62
N ARG A 413 22.51 36.03 -20.82
CA ARG A 413 21.10 35.76 -21.15
C ARG A 413 20.78 34.29 -20.99
N ASP A 414 21.57 33.39 -21.57
CA ASP A 414 21.30 31.96 -21.57
C ASP A 414 21.40 31.38 -20.14
N ARG A 415 22.31 31.91 -19.30
CA ARG A 415 22.37 31.60 -17.86
C ARG A 415 21.07 32.00 -17.14
N ILE A 416 20.54 33.19 -17.40
CA ILE A 416 19.28 33.66 -16.82
C ILE A 416 18.08 32.90 -17.37
N VAL A 417 18.07 32.57 -18.66
CA VAL A 417 17.04 31.73 -19.28
C VAL A 417 16.97 30.37 -18.60
N LYS A 418 18.11 29.71 -18.38
CA LYS A 418 18.18 28.42 -17.68
C LYS A 418 17.72 28.54 -16.23
N PHE A 419 18.15 29.60 -15.53
CA PHE A 419 17.74 29.87 -14.16
C PHE A 419 16.23 30.10 -14.04
N LEU A 420 15.65 31.02 -14.81
CA LEU A 420 14.20 31.28 -14.80
C LEU A 420 13.40 30.09 -15.36
N GLY A 421 14.03 29.27 -16.20
CA GLY A 421 13.49 28.02 -16.76
C GLY A 421 13.01 27.07 -15.67
N THR A 422 13.75 26.96 -14.56
CA THR A 422 13.37 26.07 -13.45
C THR A 422 12.11 26.55 -12.74
N PHE A 423 11.96 27.86 -12.51
CA PHE A 423 10.75 28.45 -11.90
C PHE A 423 9.54 28.25 -12.79
N TYR A 424 9.67 28.56 -14.09
CA TYR A 424 8.58 28.39 -15.04
C TYR A 424 8.19 26.92 -15.22
N ALA A 425 9.18 26.02 -15.30
CA ALA A 425 8.96 24.58 -15.36
C ALA A 425 8.21 24.09 -14.11
N SER A 426 8.64 24.49 -12.92
CA SER A 426 7.99 24.14 -11.64
C SER A 426 6.55 24.61 -11.59
N TYR A 427 6.30 25.89 -11.92
CA TYR A 427 4.95 26.47 -11.96
C TYR A 427 4.02 25.75 -12.93
N ARG A 428 4.52 25.38 -14.12
CA ARG A 428 3.72 24.70 -15.16
C ARG A 428 3.64 23.19 -14.96
N ARG A 429 4.49 22.60 -14.11
CA ARG A 429 4.63 21.15 -13.92
C ARG A 429 3.28 20.47 -13.64
N PRO A 430 2.43 20.92 -12.70
CA PRO A 430 1.17 20.22 -12.40
C PRO A 430 0.25 20.12 -13.62
N HIS A 431 0.10 21.22 -14.37
CA HIS A 431 -0.77 21.27 -15.55
C HIS A 431 -0.22 20.44 -16.71
N LEU A 432 1.06 20.58 -17.03
CA LEU A 432 1.70 19.79 -18.09
C LEU A 432 1.70 18.30 -17.77
N LEU A 433 1.81 17.95 -16.49
CA LEU A 433 1.80 16.57 -16.04
C LEU A 433 0.44 15.91 -16.21
N ALA A 434 -0.65 16.64 -15.93
CA ALA A 434 -2.01 16.15 -16.20
C ALA A 434 -2.21 15.85 -17.70
N VAL A 435 -1.74 16.75 -18.57
CA VAL A 435 -1.81 16.55 -20.03
C VAL A 435 -1.03 15.31 -20.46
N GLU A 436 0.18 15.10 -19.92
CA GLU A 436 1.00 13.93 -20.22
C GLU A 436 0.36 12.64 -19.70
N VAL A 437 -0.18 12.65 -18.47
CA VAL A 437 -0.93 11.51 -17.89
C VAL A 437 -2.10 11.11 -18.77
N ALA A 438 -2.93 12.08 -19.18
CA ALA A 438 -4.08 11.82 -20.06
C ALA A 438 -3.64 11.31 -21.45
N LYS A 439 -2.52 11.80 -21.99
CA LYS A 439 -1.94 11.31 -23.25
C LYS A 439 -1.46 9.87 -23.12
N ARG A 440 -0.68 9.56 -22.08
CA ARG A 440 -0.13 8.22 -21.86
C ARG A 440 -1.21 7.20 -21.57
N TYR A 441 -2.21 7.54 -20.76
CA TYR A 441 -3.36 6.68 -20.55
C TYR A 441 -4.08 6.35 -21.87
N ARG A 442 -4.40 7.36 -22.71
CA ARG A 442 -5.07 7.13 -24.00
C ARG A 442 -4.25 6.21 -24.91
N ASN A 443 -2.94 6.43 -24.98
CA ASN A 443 -2.05 5.56 -25.75
C ASN A 443 -2.05 4.15 -25.20
N LEU A 444 -1.87 3.99 -23.88
CA LEU A 444 -1.86 2.69 -23.22
C LEU A 444 -3.17 1.92 -23.43
N MET A 445 -4.33 2.55 -23.22
CA MET A 445 -5.63 1.88 -23.40
C MET A 445 -5.86 1.44 -24.84
N ARG A 446 -5.45 2.27 -25.82
CA ARG A 446 -5.53 1.88 -27.23
C ARG A 446 -4.66 0.66 -27.54
N LEU A 447 -3.47 0.58 -26.96
CA LEU A 447 -2.54 -0.53 -27.16
C LEU A 447 -2.94 -1.80 -26.39
N LEU A 448 -3.59 -1.63 -25.23
CA LEU A 448 -4.12 -2.75 -24.43
C LEU A 448 -5.47 -3.27 -24.95
N HIS A 449 -6.11 -2.55 -25.88
CA HIS A 449 -7.39 -2.96 -26.46
C HIS A 449 -7.27 -4.33 -27.15
N GLU A 450 -8.26 -5.19 -26.95
CA GLU A 450 -8.21 -6.57 -27.45
C GLU A 450 -8.03 -6.63 -28.96
N ASP A 451 -8.70 -5.75 -29.71
CA ASP A 451 -8.56 -5.67 -31.17
C ASP A 451 -7.13 -5.31 -31.59
N TYR A 452 -6.48 -4.39 -30.88
CA TYR A 452 -5.12 -3.97 -31.21
C TYR A 452 -4.14 -5.12 -30.96
N ILE A 453 -4.24 -5.76 -29.79
CA ILE A 453 -3.39 -6.90 -29.43
C ILE A 453 -3.61 -8.06 -30.41
N SER A 454 -4.87 -8.36 -30.75
CA SER A 454 -5.24 -9.46 -31.66
C SER A 454 -4.75 -9.24 -33.09
N ASN A 455 -4.64 -7.99 -33.53
CA ASN A 455 -4.13 -7.64 -34.86
C ASN A 455 -2.60 -7.73 -34.98
N ILE A 456 -1.87 -7.69 -33.86
CA ILE A 456 -0.41 -7.63 -33.85
C ILE A 456 0.22 -8.95 -33.38
N LEU A 457 -0.33 -9.57 -32.33
CA LEU A 457 0.22 -10.80 -31.78
C LEU A 457 -0.20 -12.03 -32.60
N SER A 458 0.65 -13.06 -32.61
CA SER A 458 0.27 -14.36 -33.17
C SER A 458 -0.81 -15.01 -32.28
N LYS A 459 -1.55 -15.97 -32.83
CA LYS A 459 -2.59 -16.70 -32.08
C LYS A 459 -2.02 -17.37 -30.82
N GLU A 460 -0.81 -17.91 -30.89
CA GLU A 460 -0.11 -18.53 -29.76
C GLU A 460 0.25 -17.51 -28.68
N GLN A 461 0.83 -16.38 -29.08
CA GLN A 461 1.18 -15.28 -28.16
C GLN A 461 -0.07 -14.69 -27.49
N LEU A 462 -1.14 -14.50 -28.25
CA LEU A 462 -2.43 -14.02 -27.74
C LEU A 462 -3.01 -15.00 -26.72
N ALA A 463 -2.97 -16.31 -27.00
CA ALA A 463 -3.45 -17.34 -26.08
C ALA A 463 -2.62 -17.36 -24.78
N GLU A 464 -1.30 -17.19 -24.88
CA GLU A 464 -0.43 -17.11 -23.70
C GLU A 464 -0.82 -15.90 -22.83
N ILE A 465 -0.97 -14.71 -23.42
CA ILE A 465 -1.36 -13.51 -22.67
C ILE A 465 -2.77 -13.64 -22.08
N ARG A 466 -3.74 -14.15 -22.85
CA ARG A 466 -5.12 -14.36 -22.36
C ARG A 466 -5.17 -15.35 -21.20
N SER A 467 -4.34 -16.39 -21.21
CA SER A 467 -4.29 -17.36 -20.11
C SER A 467 -3.84 -16.75 -18.78
N THR A 468 -3.16 -15.60 -18.80
CA THR A 468 -2.84 -14.87 -17.57
C THR A 468 -4.05 -14.19 -16.93
N GLY A 469 -5.07 -13.80 -17.70
CA GLY A 469 -6.23 -13.04 -17.21
C GLY A 469 -5.93 -11.60 -16.73
N LEU A 470 -4.68 -11.13 -16.83
CA LEU A 470 -4.24 -9.88 -16.19
C LEU A 470 -4.45 -8.61 -17.03
N LEU A 471 -4.78 -8.71 -18.32
CA LEU A 471 -4.94 -7.54 -19.19
C LEU A 471 -6.04 -6.58 -18.71
N HIS A 472 -7.18 -7.13 -18.30
CA HIS A 472 -8.30 -6.33 -17.78
C HIS A 472 -7.92 -5.68 -16.44
N GLU A 473 -7.18 -6.39 -15.60
CA GLU A 473 -6.71 -5.92 -14.31
C GLU A 473 -5.68 -4.78 -14.43
N ILE A 474 -4.75 -4.88 -15.37
CA ILE A 474 -3.79 -3.80 -15.70
C ILE A 474 -4.54 -2.58 -16.25
N SER A 475 -5.50 -2.79 -17.15
CA SER A 475 -6.28 -1.70 -17.74
C SER A 475 -7.12 -0.96 -16.70
N GLY A 476 -7.77 -1.71 -15.80
CA GLY A 476 -8.53 -1.15 -14.69
C GLY A 476 -7.64 -0.35 -13.74
N MET A 477 -6.47 -0.88 -13.36
CA MET A 477 -5.54 -0.15 -12.48
C MET A 477 -5.00 1.13 -13.13
N ALA A 478 -4.75 1.12 -14.46
CA ALA A 478 -4.35 2.31 -15.20
C ALA A 478 -5.48 3.36 -15.27
N ALA A 479 -6.75 2.93 -15.36
CA ALA A 479 -7.90 3.82 -15.31
C ALA A 479 -8.06 4.48 -13.94
N ALA A 480 -7.96 3.70 -12.86
CA ALA A 480 -7.95 4.19 -11.49
C ALA A 480 -6.81 5.19 -11.24
N ALA A 481 -5.60 4.84 -11.70
CA ALA A 481 -4.42 5.68 -11.61
C ALA A 481 -4.62 7.04 -12.32
N ARG A 482 -5.19 7.03 -13.53
CA ARG A 482 -5.51 8.28 -14.24
C ARG A 482 -6.48 9.13 -13.44
N PHE A 483 -7.61 8.56 -13.02
CA PHE A 483 -8.67 9.30 -12.32
C PHE A 483 -8.14 9.99 -11.07
N PHE A 484 -7.37 9.27 -10.26
CA PHE A 484 -6.70 9.80 -9.09
C PHE A 484 -5.69 10.91 -9.42
N LEU A 485 -4.81 10.70 -10.40
CA LEU A 485 -3.79 11.68 -10.78
C LEU A 485 -4.37 12.96 -11.41
N ASP A 486 -5.50 12.86 -12.09
CA ASP A 486 -6.24 14.00 -12.65
C ASP A 486 -6.85 14.84 -11.51
N ARG A 487 -7.48 14.22 -10.51
CA ARG A 487 -8.10 14.91 -9.35
C ARG A 487 -7.07 15.56 -8.41
N ARG A 488 -5.96 14.87 -8.12
CA ARG A 488 -4.90 15.33 -7.22
C ARG A 488 -4.25 16.67 -7.64
N ARG A 489 -4.44 17.08 -8.89
CA ARG A 489 -3.73 18.22 -9.51
C ARG A 489 -4.64 19.33 -10.01
N ALA A 490 -5.95 19.21 -9.80
CA ALA A 490 -6.87 20.28 -10.16
C ALA A 490 -6.75 21.43 -9.14
N MET A 491 -6.50 22.66 -9.63
CA MET A 491 -6.26 23.84 -8.79
C MET A 491 -7.48 24.28 -7.96
N HIS A 492 -8.67 23.74 -8.25
CA HIS A 492 -9.93 24.10 -7.62
C HIS A 492 -10.47 23.03 -6.66
N THR A 493 -9.71 21.95 -6.44
CA THR A 493 -10.13 20.83 -5.60
C THR A 493 -9.94 21.19 -4.12
N SER A 494 -10.96 20.95 -3.30
CA SER A 494 -10.87 21.10 -1.84
C SER A 494 -9.92 20.05 -1.24
N LEU A 495 -9.43 20.29 -0.01
CA LEU A 495 -8.55 19.33 0.68
C LEU A 495 -9.27 17.99 0.88
N GLU A 496 -10.55 18.02 1.23
CA GLU A 496 -11.38 16.84 1.45
C GLU A 496 -11.52 16.01 0.17
N GLU A 497 -11.71 16.65 -0.99
CA GLU A 497 -11.77 15.96 -2.29
C GLU A 497 -10.42 15.36 -2.71
N LEU A 498 -9.31 16.04 -2.41
CA LEU A 498 -7.97 15.52 -2.65
C LEU A 498 -7.71 14.26 -1.81
N LEU A 499 -8.02 14.33 -0.50
CA LEU A 499 -7.89 13.20 0.42
C LEU A 499 -8.81 12.05 0.04
N ALA A 500 -10.07 12.34 -0.30
CA ALA A 500 -11.02 11.34 -0.71
C ALA A 500 -10.57 10.61 -1.98
N SER A 501 -10.06 11.34 -2.97
CA SER A 501 -9.54 10.73 -4.19
C SER A 501 -8.32 9.83 -3.94
N GLU A 502 -7.47 10.17 -2.96
CA GLU A 502 -6.34 9.33 -2.57
C GLU A 502 -6.81 8.06 -1.86
N LEU A 503 -7.74 8.20 -0.90
CA LEU A 503 -8.34 7.08 -0.17
C LEU A 503 -9.10 6.12 -1.10
N GLU A 504 -9.85 6.64 -2.08
CA GLU A 504 -10.52 5.87 -3.13
C GLU A 504 -9.52 4.99 -3.92
N PHE A 505 -8.41 5.59 -4.36
CA PHE A 505 -7.37 4.86 -5.10
C PHE A 505 -6.65 3.82 -4.24
N VAL A 506 -6.32 4.18 -2.98
CA VAL A 506 -5.71 3.25 -2.02
C VAL A 506 -6.63 2.07 -1.76
N HIS A 507 -7.93 2.32 -1.55
CA HIS A 507 -8.92 1.28 -1.35
C HIS A 507 -9.01 0.34 -2.57
N GLU A 508 -9.09 0.89 -3.79
CA GLU A 508 -9.12 0.09 -5.01
C GLU A 508 -7.85 -0.76 -5.18
N ALA A 509 -6.67 -0.18 -4.93
CA ALA A 509 -5.40 -0.89 -4.98
C ALA A 509 -5.34 -2.04 -3.96
N ARG A 510 -5.84 -1.81 -2.74
CA ARG A 510 -5.92 -2.83 -1.68
C ARG A 510 -6.88 -3.97 -2.04
N MET A 511 -8.05 -3.66 -2.61
CA MET A 511 -9.01 -4.68 -3.05
C MET A 511 -8.44 -5.57 -4.17
N ARG A 512 -7.80 -4.97 -5.17
CA ARG A 512 -7.10 -5.72 -6.24
C ARG A 512 -5.96 -6.56 -5.68
N ARG A 513 -5.17 -6.02 -4.75
CA ARG A 513 -4.12 -6.75 -4.04
C ARG A 513 -4.67 -7.97 -3.30
N LEU A 514 -5.75 -7.82 -2.53
CA LEU A 514 -6.35 -8.93 -1.78
C LEU A 514 -6.87 -10.02 -2.73
N LYS A 515 -7.44 -9.65 -3.87
CA LYS A 515 -7.81 -10.60 -4.93
C LYS A 515 -6.60 -11.40 -5.42
N VAL A 516 -5.49 -10.73 -5.76
CA VAL A 516 -4.23 -11.39 -6.19
C VAL A 516 -3.70 -12.33 -5.10
N ILE A 517 -3.70 -11.89 -3.84
CA ILE A 517 -3.26 -12.71 -2.71
C ILE A 517 -4.12 -13.97 -2.57
N ARG A 518 -5.46 -13.83 -2.64
CA ARG A 518 -6.39 -14.97 -2.57
C ARG A 518 -6.15 -15.99 -3.66
N GLU A 519 -5.98 -15.53 -4.90
CA GLU A 519 -5.68 -16.40 -6.04
C GLU A 519 -4.40 -17.21 -5.82
N GLU A 520 -3.37 -16.59 -5.25
CA GLU A 520 -2.05 -17.20 -5.03
C GLU A 520 -2.03 -18.17 -3.84
N LEU A 521 -2.76 -17.84 -2.76
CA LEU A 521 -2.95 -18.73 -1.63
C LEU A 521 -3.78 -19.96 -2.01
N ASN A 522 -4.86 -19.80 -2.80
CA ASN A 522 -5.70 -20.90 -3.26
C ASN A 522 -4.95 -21.81 -4.27
N ALA A 523 -4.09 -21.23 -5.12
CA ALA A 523 -3.25 -22.00 -6.05
C ALA A 523 -2.28 -22.94 -5.32
N ARG A 524 -1.78 -22.54 -4.14
CA ARG A 524 -0.91 -23.38 -3.30
C ARG A 524 -1.63 -24.62 -2.77
N GLU A 525 -2.91 -24.52 -2.42
CA GLU A 525 -3.71 -25.65 -1.93
C GLU A 525 -3.99 -26.66 -3.03
N THR A 526 -4.41 -26.16 -4.20
CA THR A 526 -4.70 -27.00 -5.37
C THR A 526 -3.43 -27.64 -5.95
N GLY A 527 -2.29 -26.95 -5.91
CA GLY A 527 -0.98 -27.47 -6.33
C GLY A 527 -0.46 -28.66 -5.49
N ASN A 528 -0.87 -28.78 -4.22
CA ASN A 528 -0.54 -29.93 -3.38
C ASN A 528 -1.37 -31.19 -3.69
N SER A 529 -2.38 -31.10 -4.57
CA SER A 529 -3.23 -32.23 -4.98
C SER A 529 -2.81 -32.90 -6.30
N ARG A 530 -1.75 -32.44 -6.95
CA ARG A 530 -1.21 -33.04 -8.18
C ARG A 530 0.19 -33.64 -7.95
N THR A 531 0.24 -34.75 -7.23
CA THR A 531 1.30 -35.75 -7.48
C THR A 531 1.01 -36.39 -8.84
N PRO A 532 1.94 -36.35 -9.82
CA PRO A 532 1.76 -37.11 -11.04
C PRO A 532 1.89 -38.58 -10.70
N SER A 533 0.77 -39.31 -10.73
CA SER A 533 0.76 -40.76 -10.79
C SER A 533 1.55 -41.18 -12.04
N HIS A 534 2.78 -41.66 -11.84
CA HIS A 534 3.52 -42.41 -12.84
C HIS A 534 2.71 -43.67 -13.20
N ASN A 535 1.88 -43.58 -14.23
CA ASN A 535 1.35 -44.75 -14.89
C ASN A 535 2.49 -45.38 -15.69
N LYS A 536 3.13 -46.39 -15.11
CA LYS A 536 3.97 -47.35 -15.83
C LYS A 536 3.07 -48.07 -16.84
N GLN A 537 3.17 -47.68 -18.11
CA GLN A 537 2.77 -48.57 -19.19
C GLN A 537 3.83 -49.67 -19.30
N SER A 538 3.45 -50.84 -18.81
CA SER A 538 4.03 -52.13 -19.20
C SER A 538 3.89 -52.32 -20.70
N LYS A 539 5.01 -52.32 -21.43
CA LYS A 539 5.11 -52.94 -22.75
C LYS A 539 5.82 -54.28 -22.59
N THR A 540 5.02 -55.34 -22.62
CA THR A 540 5.43 -56.67 -23.08
C THR A 540 5.46 -56.63 -24.60
N GLN A 541 6.65 -56.81 -25.18
CA GLN A 541 6.92 -57.63 -26.36
C GLN A 541 8.41 -57.96 -26.37
#